data_AF-A0A345GT49-F1
#
_entry.id   AF-A0A345GT49-F1
#
_cell.length_a   1.000
_cell.length_b   1.000
_cell.length_c   1.000
_cell.angle_alpha   90.00
_cell.angle_beta   90.00
_cell.angle_gamma   90.00
#
_symmetry.space_group_name_H-M   'P 1'
#
loop_
_entity.id
_entity.type
_entity.pdbx_description
1 polymer ?
#
loop_
_entity_poly.entity_id
_entity_poly.type
_entity_poly.pdbx_seq_one_letter_code
_entity_poly.pdbx_strand_id
1 'polypeptide(L)'
;MIKKPVIGISGCLAGSAVRFDGGHKRADFLMDKLLEWVTFRPVCPEMAIGLPVPRPALRLVRSMQGNIRMCFSHDQNEDVTERMTEFSRSYMDNYQAS
;
A
#
# COMPACT_ATOMS: atom_id res chain seq x y z
N MET A 1 24.99 -19.89 3.68
CA MET A 1 23.57 -19.46 3.71
C MET A 1 23.43 -18.30 2.75
N ILE A 2 22.67 -18.46 1.65
CA ILE A 2 22.39 -17.36 0.72
C ILE A 2 21.24 -16.54 1.34
N LYS A 3 21.47 -15.26 1.62
CA LYS A 3 20.46 -14.36 2.18
C LYS A 3 19.49 -13.99 1.05
N LYS A 4 18.22 -14.38 1.16
CA LYS A 4 17.19 -14.04 0.18
C LYS A 4 16.95 -12.52 0.18
N PRO A 5 16.85 -11.86 -0.99
CA PRO A 5 16.49 -10.45 -1.06
C PRO A 5 15.07 -10.21 -0.51
N VAL A 6 14.87 -9.06 0.13
CA VAL A 6 13.57 -8.64 0.67
C VAL A 6 12.88 -7.74 -0.34
N ILE A 7 11.65 -8.09 -0.73
CA ILE A 7 10.86 -7.34 -1.71
C ILE A 7 9.56 -6.85 -1.06
N GLY A 8 9.35 -5.54 -1.12
CA GLY A 8 8.06 -4.93 -0.74
C GLY A 8 6.96 -5.28 -1.74
N ILE A 9 5.80 -5.69 -1.24
CA ILE A 9 4.63 -6.03 -2.07
C ILE A 9 3.38 -5.37 -1.51
N SER A 10 2.44 -4.97 -2.35
CA SER A 10 1.15 -4.47 -1.87
C SER A 10 0.40 -5.58 -1.12
N GLY A 11 -0.08 -5.32 0.10
CA GLY A 11 -0.70 -6.34 0.95
C GLY A 11 -1.91 -7.03 0.31
N CYS A 12 -2.63 -6.34 -0.58
CA CYS A 12 -3.74 -6.89 -1.35
C CYS A 12 -3.31 -7.91 -2.43
N LEU A 13 -2.06 -7.80 -2.93
CA LEU A 13 -1.46 -8.75 -3.87
C LEU A 13 -0.84 -9.96 -3.14
N ALA A 14 -0.59 -9.82 -1.83
CA ALA A 14 -0.02 -10.87 -1.00
C ALA A 14 -1.05 -11.86 -0.43
N GLY A 15 -2.32 -11.75 -0.83
CA GLY A 15 -3.40 -12.62 -0.35
C GLY A 15 -4.05 -12.19 0.96
N SER A 16 -3.59 -11.10 1.59
CA SER A 16 -4.31 -10.50 2.71
C SER A 16 -5.61 -9.87 2.21
N ALA A 17 -6.72 -10.08 2.91
CA ALA A 17 -8.05 -9.52 2.63
C ALA A 17 -8.11 -8.00 2.93
N VAL A 18 -7.22 -7.22 2.32
CA VAL A 18 -7.02 -5.78 2.57
C VAL A 18 -7.41 -4.92 1.36
N ARG A 19 -8.04 -5.51 0.34
CA ARG A 19 -8.61 -4.73 -0.77
C ARG A 19 -9.79 -3.89 -0.27
N PHE A 20 -9.99 -2.74 -0.91
CA PHE A 20 -11.13 -1.86 -0.67
C PHE A 20 -12.50 -2.56 -0.85
N ASP A 21 -12.56 -3.66 -1.59
CA ASP A 21 -13.75 -4.48 -1.84
C ASP A 21 -13.76 -5.83 -1.08
N GLY A 22 -12.78 -6.07 -0.20
CA GLY A 22 -12.67 -7.34 0.55
C GLY A 22 -12.24 -8.56 -0.27
N GLY A 23 -11.89 -8.40 -1.55
CA GLY A 23 -11.43 -9.51 -2.40
C GLY A 23 -9.93 -9.83 -2.26
N HIS A 24 -9.49 -10.93 -2.89
CA HIS A 24 -8.08 -11.23 -3.13
C HIS A 24 -7.78 -11.31 -4.64
N LYS A 25 -6.61 -10.83 -5.08
CA LYS A 25 -6.01 -11.18 -6.37
C LYS A 25 -4.70 -11.90 -6.08
N ARG A 26 -4.79 -13.13 -5.58
CA ARG A 26 -3.63 -14.01 -5.43
C ARG A 26 -3.04 -14.21 -6.82
N ALA A 27 -1.88 -13.63 -7.07
CA ALA A 27 -1.09 -13.94 -8.25
C ALA A 27 -0.30 -15.21 -7.93
N ASP A 28 -0.89 -16.38 -8.21
CA ASP A 28 -0.29 -17.68 -7.90
C ASP A 28 1.16 -17.77 -8.43
N PHE A 29 1.45 -17.14 -9.57
CA PHE A 29 2.81 -17.05 -10.12
C PHE A 29 3.84 -16.37 -9.19
N LEU A 30 3.47 -15.30 -8.49
CA LEU A 30 4.38 -14.58 -7.59
C LEU A 30 4.61 -15.34 -6.29
N MET A 31 3.57 -15.99 -5.76
CA MET A 31 3.65 -16.69 -4.49
C MET A 31 4.21 -18.10 -4.63
N ASP A 32 3.93 -18.83 -5.70
CA ASP A 32 4.32 -20.23 -5.78
C ASP A 32 5.74 -20.41 -6.35
N LYS A 33 6.26 -19.44 -7.13
CA LYS A 33 7.60 -19.54 -7.76
C LYS A 33 8.65 -18.60 -7.17
N LEU A 34 8.27 -17.41 -6.71
CA LEU A 34 9.26 -16.40 -6.28
C LEU A 34 9.60 -16.50 -4.78
N LEU A 35 8.71 -17.06 -3.94
CA LEU A 35 8.93 -17.26 -2.50
C LEU A 35 10.16 -18.14 -2.19
N GLU A 36 10.51 -19.06 -3.10
CA GLU A 36 11.74 -19.86 -2.98
C GLU A 36 13.01 -19.01 -3.03
N TRP A 37 12.94 -17.84 -3.65
CA TRP A 37 14.10 -16.98 -3.93
C TRP A 37 14.10 -15.68 -3.13
N VAL A 38 12.94 -15.19 -2.68
CA VAL A 38 12.79 -13.87 -2.04
C VAL A 38 11.95 -13.94 -0.77
N THR A 39 12.11 -12.93 0.10
CA THR A 39 11.22 -12.71 1.25
C THR A 39 10.30 -11.54 0.93
N PHE A 40 8.98 -11.75 0.96
CA PHE A 40 8.02 -10.67 0.74
C PHE A 40 7.72 -9.91 2.04
N ARG A 41 7.68 -8.58 1.96
CA ARG A 41 7.22 -7.70 3.02
C ARG A 41 5.93 -6.99 2.56
N PRO A 42 4.75 -7.50 2.93
CA PRO A 42 3.49 -6.88 2.51
C PRO A 42 3.26 -5.54 3.20
N VAL A 43 2.81 -4.55 2.44
CA VAL A 43 2.44 -3.22 2.94
C VAL A 43 1.12 -2.76 2.33
N CYS A 44 0.21 -2.25 3.17
CA CYS A 44 -0.98 -1.54 2.71
C CYS A 44 -0.99 -0.16 3.37
N PRO A 45 -0.55 0.89 2.66
CA PRO A 45 -0.51 2.24 3.21
C PRO A 45 -1.86 2.70 3.74
N GLU A 46 -2.95 2.33 3.06
CA GLU A 46 -4.32 2.71 3.43
C GLU A 46 -4.75 2.13 4.78
N MET A 47 -4.41 0.87 5.07
CA MET A 47 -4.64 0.28 6.39
C MET A 47 -3.73 0.89 7.45
N ALA A 48 -2.47 1.17 7.09
CA ALA A 48 -1.49 1.71 8.02
C ALA A 48 -1.81 3.15 8.45
N ILE A 49 -2.44 3.95 7.57
CA ILE A 49 -2.97 5.25 7.96
C ILE A 49 -4.31 5.14 8.69
N GLY A 50 -4.91 3.95 8.84
CA GLY A 50 -6.13 3.72 9.61
C GLY A 50 -7.44 3.81 8.82
N LEU A 51 -7.42 3.57 7.51
CA LEU A 51 -8.67 3.49 6.74
C LEU A 51 -9.33 2.11 6.90
N PRO A 52 -10.68 2.05 6.99
CA PRO A 52 -11.39 0.79 7.13
C PRO A 52 -11.37 -0.05 5.84
N VAL A 53 -11.83 -1.29 5.95
CA VAL A 53 -12.16 -2.17 4.83
C VAL A 53 -13.60 -2.68 5.05
N PRO A 54 -14.52 -2.49 4.09
CA PRO A 54 -14.37 -1.77 2.83
C PRO A 54 -14.27 -0.24 3.01
N ARG A 55 -13.72 0.45 2.00
CA ARG A 55 -13.67 1.93 1.95
C ARG A 55 -13.91 2.44 0.53
N PRO A 56 -14.37 3.69 0.37
CA PRO A 56 -14.45 4.32 -0.93
C PRO A 56 -13.06 4.43 -1.59
N ALA A 57 -13.02 4.39 -2.93
CA ALA A 57 -11.77 4.45 -3.66
C ALA A 57 -11.05 5.79 -3.42
N LEU A 58 -9.73 5.79 -3.39
CA LEU A 58 -8.92 7.00 -3.31
C LEU A 58 -8.49 7.44 -4.71
N ARG A 59 -8.37 8.75 -4.93
CA ARG A 59 -7.89 9.34 -6.18
C ARG A 59 -6.82 10.39 -5.90
N LEU A 60 -5.81 10.41 -6.77
CA LEU A 60 -4.85 11.51 -6.81
C LEU A 60 -5.44 12.62 -7.69
N VAL A 61 -5.62 13.80 -7.12
CA VAL A 61 -6.16 14.98 -7.78
C VAL A 61 -5.10 16.07 -7.75
N ARG A 62 -4.88 16.74 -8.89
CA ARG A 62 -4.01 17.92 -8.96
C ARG A 62 -4.85 19.14 -8.58
N SER A 63 -4.42 19.90 -7.57
CA SER A 63 -5.08 21.15 -7.20
C SER A 63 -4.78 22.25 -8.23
N MET A 64 -5.57 23.33 -8.19
CA MET A 64 -5.33 24.55 -8.97
C MET A 64 -3.94 25.17 -8.72
N GLN A 65 -3.36 24.94 -7.54
CA GLN A 65 -2.03 25.42 -7.12
C GLN A 65 -0.91 24.47 -7.56
N GLY A 66 -1.23 23.35 -8.21
CA GLY A 66 -0.26 22.41 -8.77
C GLY A 66 0.18 21.27 -7.85
N ASN A 67 -0.18 21.30 -6.56
CA ASN A 67 0.08 20.19 -5.62
C ASN A 67 -0.83 18.98 -5.88
N ILE A 68 -0.32 17.79 -5.59
CA ILE A 68 -1.07 16.53 -5.65
C ILE A 68 -1.74 16.30 -4.29
N ARG A 69 -3.05 16.04 -4.32
CA ARG A 69 -3.87 15.68 -3.16
C ARG A 69 -4.40 14.25 -3.33
N MET A 70 -4.49 13.51 -2.25
CA MET A 70 -5.11 12.19 -2.21
C MET A 70 -6.46 12.31 -1.48
N CYS A 71 -7.55 12.19 -2.24
CA CYS A 71 -8.90 12.34 -1.70
C CYS A 71 -9.77 11.12 -2.00
N PHE A 72 -10.88 10.96 -1.30
CA PHE A 72 -11.84 9.92 -1.62
C PHE A 72 -12.61 10.22 -2.92
N SER A 73 -13.05 9.16 -3.60
CA SER A 73 -13.74 9.25 -4.89
C SER A 73 -15.15 9.83 -4.78
N HIS A 74 -15.76 9.75 -3.59
CA HIS A 74 -17.11 10.22 -3.31
C HIS A 74 -17.12 11.62 -2.68
N ASP A 75 -16.04 12.02 -2.02
CA ASP A 75 -15.85 13.38 -1.49
C ASP A 75 -14.39 13.82 -1.65
N GLN A 76 -14.17 14.89 -2.43
CA GLN A 76 -12.86 15.47 -2.66
C GLN A 76 -12.38 16.38 -1.51
N ASN A 77 -13.26 16.68 -0.54
CA ASN A 77 -12.92 17.44 0.66
C ASN A 77 -12.30 16.55 1.76
N GLU A 78 -12.56 15.24 1.71
CA GLU A 78 -11.89 14.28 2.58
C GLU A 78 -10.49 13.95 2.05
N ASP A 79 -9.52 14.74 2.52
CA ASP A 79 -8.11 14.70 2.12
C ASP A 79 -7.29 13.86 3.10
N VAL A 80 -6.55 12.87 2.59
CA VAL A 80 -5.65 12.00 3.37
C VAL A 80 -4.18 12.18 2.99
N THR A 81 -3.85 13.24 2.26
CA THR A 81 -2.50 13.49 1.70
C THR A 81 -1.44 13.53 2.78
N GLU A 82 -1.69 14.25 3.87
CA GLU A 82 -0.71 14.41 4.96
C GLU A 82 -0.43 13.07 5.65
N ARG A 83 -1.48 12.38 6.11
CA ARG A 83 -1.39 11.03 6.71
C ARG A 83 -0.63 10.05 5.80
N MET A 84 -0.91 10.07 4.50
CA MET A 84 -0.24 9.20 3.53
C MET A 84 1.23 9.58 3.33
N THR A 85 1.55 10.88 3.33
CA THR A 85 2.92 11.39 3.17
C THR A 85 3.76 11.06 4.40
N GLU A 86 3.23 11.27 5.60
CA GLU A 86 3.87 10.93 6.86
C GLU A 86 4.15 9.44 6.96
N PHE A 87 3.13 8.60 6.69
CA PHE A 87 3.30 7.15 6.66
C PHE A 87 4.39 6.75 5.65
N SER A 88 4.37 7.29 4.44
CA SER A 88 5.35 6.95 3.40
C SER A 88 6.78 7.30 3.83
N ARG A 89 7.00 8.47 4.43
CA ARG A 89 8.32 8.87 4.96
C ARG A 89 8.75 7.92 6.08
N SER A 90 7.91 7.76 7.10
CA SER A 90 8.20 6.90 8.24
C SER A 90 8.46 5.44 7.82
N TYR A 91 7.69 4.91 6.87
CA TYR A 91 7.87 3.55 6.38
C TYR A 91 9.21 3.39 5.64
N MET A 92 9.62 4.38 4.84
CA MET A 92 10.89 4.37 4.11
C MET A 92 12.10 4.51 5.04
N ASP A 93 12.01 5.36 6.06
CA ASP A 93 13.08 5.54 7.05
C ASP A 93 13.32 4.23 7.82
N ASN A 94 12.25 3.55 8.21
CA ASN A 94 12.31 2.22 8.83
C ASN A 94 12.73 1.10 7.86
N TYR A 95 12.74 1.34 6.55
CA TYR A 95 13.16 0.37 5.55
C TYR A 95 14.68 0.32 5.37
N GLN A 96 15.39 1.42 5.63
CA GLN A 96 16.85 1.51 5.51
C GLN A 96 17.60 0.97 6.74
N ALA A 97 16.90 0.71 7.84
CA ALA A 97 17.48 0.33 9.13
C ALA A 97 17.50 -1.19 9.41
N SER A 98 17.30 -2.07 8.41
CA SER A 98 17.18 -3.53 8.59
C SER A 98 17.96 -4.36 7.56
#